data_AF-A0A2H5WYU6-F1
#
_entry.id   AF-A0A2H5WYU6-F1
#
_cell.length_a   1.000
_cell.length_b   1.000
_cell.length_c   1.000
_cell.angle_alpha   90.00
_cell.angle_beta   90.00
_cell.angle_gamma   90.00
#
_symmetry.space_group_name_H-M   'P 1'
#
loop_
_entity.id
_entity.type
_entity.pdbx_description
1 polymer ?
#
loop_
_entity_poly.entity_id
_entity_poly.type
_entity_poly.pdbx_seq_one_letter_code
_entity_poly.pdbx_strand_id
1 'polypeptide(L)'
;MLWGFHRLMGVEYERLISWVPSRTALLMTALAIWSLYCLLVGLGNQTPAEPIKVQRPRWGWLLAAFGLYLLALGAYEQAIALLPLWLGLALWQRNAWGKMSGVVIAGMLAAACLIVCLRLSLLPLEPSRYQQQQLRSSLVGPLWDYFSELFPPVGDWNYWQIALSQPSLWLFKEPWDHLMMLLAYIGVLVALLQWRKILSAALLWQAITFLPMTFLHPFEHYTYLPQLGKATMDVGLLLWAVWRFGLSPSSDKDRYRV
;
A
#
# COMPACT_ATOMS: atom_id res chain seq x y z
N MET A 1 13.25 -6.71 3.07
CA MET A 1 12.56 -5.42 2.92
C MET A 1 11.05 -5.43 3.25
N LEU A 2 10.45 -6.56 3.65
CA LEU A 2 9.05 -6.60 4.12
C LEU A 2 8.91 -5.99 5.54
N TRP A 3 7.90 -5.13 5.73
CA TRP A 3 7.40 -4.59 7.00
C TRP A 3 8.43 -3.87 7.89
N GLY A 4 9.30 -3.06 7.27
CA GLY A 4 10.15 -2.14 8.03
C GLY A 4 11.22 -2.78 8.91
N PHE A 5 11.27 -4.11 9.09
CA PHE A 5 12.27 -4.77 9.94
C PHE A 5 13.70 -4.59 9.42
N HIS A 6 13.88 -4.58 8.11
CA HIS A 6 15.15 -4.20 7.49
C HIS A 6 15.52 -2.73 7.77
N ARG A 7 14.54 -1.83 7.98
CA ARG A 7 14.80 -0.43 8.39
C ARG A 7 15.19 -0.32 9.86
N LEU A 8 14.90 -1.33 10.68
CA LEU A 8 15.41 -1.42 12.06
C LEU A 8 16.87 -1.88 12.09
N MET A 9 17.33 -2.62 11.07
CA MET A 9 18.71 -3.13 10.97
C MET A 9 19.62 -2.33 10.02
N GLY A 10 19.04 -1.54 9.11
CA GLY A 10 19.75 -0.69 8.16
C GLY A 10 19.54 0.80 8.44
N VAL A 11 20.62 1.59 8.35
CA VAL A 11 20.64 3.04 8.63
C VAL A 11 20.14 3.87 7.44
N GLU A 12 19.78 3.24 6.32
CA GLU A 12 19.39 3.92 5.09
C GLU A 12 17.94 4.41 5.15
N TYR A 13 17.76 5.54 5.84
CA TYR A 13 16.61 6.41 5.63
C TYR A 13 16.78 7.07 4.26
N GLU A 14 16.20 6.50 3.21
CA GLU A 14 15.96 7.26 1.98
C GLU A 14 15.17 8.52 2.36
N ARG A 15 15.80 9.68 2.16
CA ARG A 15 15.23 10.98 2.51
C ARG A 15 13.93 11.20 1.74
N LEU A 16 12.81 11.08 2.44
CA LEU A 16 11.48 11.56 2.00
C LEU A 16 11.45 13.07 1.68
N ILE A 17 12.52 13.80 2.00
CA ILE A 17 12.65 15.27 1.89
C ILE A 17 13.24 15.71 0.54
N SER A 18 13.84 14.84 -0.27
CA SER A 18 14.55 15.30 -1.48
C SER A 18 13.64 15.76 -2.63
N TRP A 19 12.31 15.58 -2.55
CA TRP A 19 11.47 15.93 -3.70
C TRP A 19 10.11 16.56 -3.36
N VAL A 20 9.91 17.74 -3.94
CA VAL A 20 8.60 18.34 -4.17
C VAL A 20 7.96 17.51 -5.29
N PRO A 21 6.81 16.86 -5.09
CA PRO A 21 6.15 16.12 -6.17
C PRO A 21 6.00 17.04 -7.38
N SER A 22 6.14 16.49 -8.59
CA SER A 22 5.74 17.22 -9.80
C SER A 22 4.32 17.80 -9.57
N ARG A 23 4.07 19.02 -10.05
CA ARG A 23 2.84 19.77 -9.74
C ARG A 23 1.57 18.94 -10.00
N THR A 24 1.61 18.03 -10.97
CA THR A 24 0.54 17.07 -11.31
C THR A 24 0.35 15.97 -10.26
N ALA A 25 1.42 15.40 -9.71
CA ALA A 25 1.33 14.39 -8.65
C ALA A 25 0.82 14.99 -7.33
N LEU A 26 1.23 16.21 -6.98
CA LEU A 26 0.72 16.91 -5.80
C LEU A 26 -0.77 17.22 -5.95
N LEU A 27 -1.18 17.73 -7.11
CA LEU A 27 -2.57 17.99 -7.43
C LEU A 27 -3.42 16.71 -7.37
N MET A 28 -2.94 15.62 -7.98
CA MET A 28 -3.58 14.30 -7.92
C MET A 28 -3.77 13.85 -6.46
N THR A 29 -2.73 13.97 -5.63
CA THR A 29 -2.77 13.55 -4.23
C THR A 29 -3.78 14.36 -3.43
N ALA A 30 -3.78 15.69 -3.59
CA ALA A 30 -4.74 16.56 -2.92
C ALA A 30 -6.18 16.21 -3.32
N LEU A 31 -6.44 16.04 -4.62
CA LEU A 31 -7.75 15.67 -5.15
C LEU A 31 -8.20 14.28 -4.66
N ALA A 32 -7.29 13.31 -4.58
CA ALA A 32 -7.58 11.98 -4.06
C ALA A 32 -7.95 12.00 -2.57
N ILE A 33 -7.22 12.77 -1.76
CA ILE A 33 -7.53 12.95 -0.32
C ILE A 33 -8.89 13.62 -0.15
N TRP A 34 -9.16 14.69 -0.90
CA TRP A 34 -10.46 15.36 -0.85
C TRP A 34 -11.59 14.47 -1.36
N SER A 35 -11.33 13.62 -2.36
CA SER A 35 -12.28 12.59 -2.78
C SER A 35 -12.62 11.63 -1.63
N LEU A 36 -11.61 11.18 -0.87
CA LEU A 36 -11.81 10.29 0.29
C LEU A 36 -12.65 10.95 1.35
N TYR A 37 -12.28 12.18 1.68
CA TYR A 37 -12.98 12.97 2.67
C TYR A 37 -14.45 13.16 2.28
N CYS A 38 -14.73 13.61 1.05
CA CYS A 38 -16.08 13.79 0.55
C CYS A 38 -16.87 12.48 0.52
N LEU A 39 -16.22 11.36 0.21
CA LEU A 39 -16.84 10.03 0.23
C LEU A 39 -17.26 9.64 1.65
N LEU A 40 -16.36 9.77 2.62
CA LEU A 40 -16.63 9.44 4.02
C LEU A 40 -17.71 10.36 4.62
N VAL A 41 -17.65 11.67 4.33
CA VAL A 41 -18.66 12.65 4.79
C VAL A 41 -20.00 12.44 4.10
N GLY A 42 -20.00 12.12 2.80
CA GLY A 42 -21.21 11.88 2.03
C GLY A 42 -21.94 10.61 2.44
N LEU A 43 -21.19 9.61 2.90
CA LEU A 43 -21.72 8.37 3.47
C LEU A 43 -22.10 8.53 4.94
N GLY A 44 -21.58 9.56 5.61
CA GLY A 44 -21.86 9.92 6.99
C GLY A 44 -21.33 8.86 7.94
N ASN A 45 -20.33 9.18 8.75
CA ASN A 45 -19.82 8.26 9.78
C ASN A 45 -20.96 7.68 10.63
N GLN A 46 -21.36 6.44 10.34
CA GLN A 46 -22.05 5.57 11.29
C GLN A 46 -21.04 5.21 12.37
N THR A 47 -20.90 6.09 13.36
CA THR A 47 -20.13 5.76 14.55
C THR A 47 -20.90 4.65 15.29
N PRO A 48 -20.26 3.55 15.68
CA PRO A 48 -20.93 2.37 16.26
C PRO A 48 -21.49 2.59 17.68
N ALA A 49 -21.57 3.84 18.16
CA ALA A 49 -21.86 4.15 19.55
C ALA A 49 -23.28 4.66 19.84
N GLU A 50 -24.10 4.99 18.83
CA GLU A 50 -25.48 5.43 19.08
C GLU A 50 -26.54 4.71 18.25
N PRO A 51 -27.67 4.32 18.85
CA PRO A 51 -28.74 3.63 18.16
C PRO A 51 -29.53 4.58 17.25
N ILE A 52 -29.59 4.20 15.97
CA ILE A 52 -30.73 4.40 15.07
C ILE A 52 -31.14 5.87 14.84
N LYS A 53 -30.27 6.63 14.16
CA LYS A 53 -30.74 7.58 13.14
C LYS A 53 -30.14 7.18 11.80
N VAL A 54 -30.97 6.63 10.92
CA VAL A 54 -30.62 6.40 9.51
C VAL A 54 -30.45 7.77 8.86
N GLN A 55 -29.25 8.36 9.00
CA GLN A 55 -28.92 9.59 8.30
C GLN A 55 -28.87 9.28 6.80
N ARG A 56 -29.63 10.05 6.02
CA ARG A 56 -29.67 9.90 4.58
C ARG A 56 -28.30 10.26 3.98
N PRO A 57 -27.81 9.51 2.98
CA PRO A 57 -26.57 9.83 2.31
C PRO A 57 -26.67 11.23 1.70
N ARG A 58 -25.62 12.03 1.88
CA ARG A 58 -25.56 13.40 1.33
C ARG A 58 -25.02 13.32 -0.09
N TRP A 59 -25.92 13.15 -1.06
CA TRP A 59 -25.58 12.96 -2.47
C TRP A 59 -24.66 14.02 -3.06
N GLY A 60 -24.76 15.29 -2.64
CA GLY A 60 -23.85 16.34 -3.10
C GLY A 60 -22.37 16.05 -2.78
N TRP A 61 -22.10 15.46 -1.61
CA TRP A 61 -20.75 15.07 -1.21
C TRP A 61 -20.26 13.82 -1.93
N LEU A 62 -21.17 12.87 -2.21
CA LEU A 62 -20.84 11.69 -3.03
C LEU A 62 -20.51 12.08 -4.47
N LEU A 63 -21.28 13.00 -5.07
CA LEU A 63 -21.00 13.54 -6.40
C LEU A 63 -19.66 14.29 -6.41
N ALA A 64 -19.39 15.11 -5.38
CA ALA A 64 -18.10 15.76 -5.23
C ALA A 64 -16.96 14.74 -5.10
N ALA A 65 -17.15 13.64 -4.36
CA ALA A 65 -16.15 12.58 -4.24
C ALA A 65 -15.80 11.95 -5.59
N PHE A 66 -16.81 11.59 -6.40
CA PHE A 66 -16.59 11.04 -7.74
C PHE A 66 -15.95 12.05 -8.69
N GLY A 67 -16.40 13.32 -8.64
CA GLY A 67 -15.82 14.40 -9.43
C GLY A 67 -14.35 14.65 -9.09
N LEU A 68 -14.01 14.69 -7.80
CA LEU A 68 -12.63 14.86 -7.34
C LEU A 68 -11.75 13.65 -7.70
N TYR A 69 -12.30 12.44 -7.67
CA TYR A 69 -11.57 11.25 -8.12
C TYR A 69 -11.32 11.28 -9.64
N LEU A 70 -12.31 11.69 -10.44
CA LEU A 70 -12.15 11.91 -11.88
C LEU A 70 -11.09 12.98 -12.18
N LEU A 71 -11.09 14.08 -11.42
CA LEU A 71 -10.06 15.11 -11.54
C LEU A 71 -8.68 14.57 -11.13
N ALA A 72 -8.60 13.72 -10.10
CA ALA A 72 -7.34 13.07 -9.73
C ALA A 72 -6.83 12.16 -10.86
N LEU A 73 -7.71 11.35 -11.46
CA LEU A 73 -7.40 10.51 -12.63
C LEU A 73 -6.97 11.33 -13.86
N GLY A 74 -7.60 12.48 -14.09
CA GLY A 74 -7.22 13.40 -15.17
C GLY A 74 -5.92 14.15 -14.91
N ALA A 75 -5.62 14.47 -13.63
CA ALA A 75 -4.39 15.12 -13.24
C ALA A 75 -3.18 14.20 -13.36
N TYR A 76 -3.34 12.92 -12.99
CA TYR A 76 -2.28 11.94 -13.10
C TYR A 76 -2.79 10.50 -13.17
N GLU A 77 -2.24 9.74 -14.11
CA GLU A 77 -2.70 8.38 -14.44
C GLU A 77 -2.55 7.39 -13.29
N GLN A 78 -1.57 7.62 -12.40
CA GLN A 78 -1.33 6.77 -11.23
C GLN A 78 -2.47 6.78 -10.22
N ALA A 79 -3.40 7.76 -10.28
CA ALA A 79 -4.59 7.74 -9.44
C ALA A 79 -5.45 6.48 -9.64
N ILE A 80 -5.33 5.78 -10.78
CA ILE A 80 -6.01 4.51 -11.00
C ILE A 80 -5.56 3.42 -10.01
N ALA A 81 -4.33 3.51 -9.49
CA ALA A 81 -3.82 2.61 -8.46
C ALA A 81 -4.53 2.79 -7.11
N LEU A 82 -5.31 3.84 -6.93
CA LEU A 82 -6.17 4.03 -5.75
C LEU A 82 -7.50 3.27 -5.86
N LEU A 83 -7.89 2.83 -7.06
CA LEU A 83 -9.14 2.08 -7.28
C LEU A 83 -9.28 0.86 -6.34
N PRO A 84 -8.26 0.00 -6.17
CA PRO A 84 -8.35 -1.11 -5.22
C PRO A 84 -8.59 -0.67 -3.78
N LEU A 85 -8.06 0.50 -3.36
CA LEU A 85 -8.32 1.04 -2.02
C LEU A 85 -9.78 1.47 -1.87
N TRP A 86 -10.33 2.17 -2.86
CA TRP A 86 -11.72 2.60 -2.84
C TRP A 86 -12.69 1.42 -2.79
N LEU A 87 -12.42 0.41 -3.61
CA LEU A 87 -13.20 -0.82 -3.65
C LEU A 87 -13.05 -1.62 -2.37
N GLY A 88 -11.83 -1.77 -1.86
CA GLY A 88 -11.54 -2.43 -0.59
C GLY A 88 -12.25 -1.77 0.58
N LEU A 89 -12.22 -0.44 0.65
CA LEU A 89 -12.94 0.34 1.66
C LEU A 89 -14.46 0.13 1.56
N ALA A 90 -15.02 0.21 0.36
CA ALA A 90 -16.46 0.03 0.15
C ALA A 90 -16.92 -1.39 0.48
N LEU A 91 -16.12 -2.41 0.16
CA LEU A 91 -16.39 -3.80 0.51
C LEU A 91 -16.25 -4.05 2.02
N TRP A 92 -15.21 -3.50 2.65
CA TRP A 92 -14.99 -3.61 4.09
C TRP A 92 -16.15 -2.97 4.87
N GLN A 93 -16.61 -1.81 4.42
CA GLN A 93 -17.73 -1.09 5.02
C GLN A 93 -19.10 -1.50 4.47
N ARG A 94 -19.20 -2.62 3.73
CA ARG A 94 -20.46 -3.05 3.10
C ARG A 94 -21.59 -3.26 4.11
N ASN A 95 -21.27 -3.75 5.31
CA ASN A 95 -22.26 -3.96 6.38
C ASN A 95 -22.79 -2.64 6.95
N ALA A 96 -21.92 -1.62 7.07
CA ALA A 96 -22.31 -0.30 7.55
C ALA A 96 -23.07 0.48 6.45
N TRP A 97 -22.52 0.52 5.24
CA TRP A 97 -23.05 1.35 4.16
C TRP A 97 -24.22 0.71 3.40
N GLY A 98 -24.44 -0.60 3.56
CA GLY A 98 -25.52 -1.34 2.91
C GLY A 98 -25.51 -1.17 1.40
N LYS A 99 -26.64 -0.76 0.81
CA LYS A 99 -26.79 -0.53 -0.64
C LYS A 99 -25.85 0.56 -1.18
N MET A 100 -25.44 1.52 -0.35
CA MET A 100 -24.56 2.61 -0.77
C MET A 100 -23.14 2.13 -1.09
N SER A 101 -22.69 1.04 -0.46
CA SER A 101 -21.42 0.38 -0.83
C SER A 101 -21.41 -0.02 -2.31
N GLY A 102 -22.52 -0.57 -2.81
CA GLY A 102 -22.69 -0.88 -4.23
C GLY A 102 -22.64 0.36 -5.14
N VAL A 103 -23.25 1.47 -4.71
CA VAL A 103 -23.22 2.74 -5.44
C VAL A 103 -21.80 3.29 -5.53
N VAL A 104 -21.04 3.24 -4.42
CA VAL A 104 -19.64 3.68 -4.39
C VAL A 104 -18.77 2.83 -5.31
N ILE A 105 -18.90 1.50 -5.23
CA ILE A 105 -18.19 0.56 -6.09
C ILE A 105 -18.48 0.85 -7.56
N ALA A 106 -19.77 0.94 -7.92
CA ALA A 106 -20.19 1.21 -9.28
C ALA A 106 -19.70 2.59 -9.77
N GLY A 107 -19.80 3.63 -8.93
CA GLY A 107 -19.34 4.97 -9.27
C GLY A 107 -17.83 5.08 -9.49
N MET A 108 -17.03 4.45 -8.62
CA MET A 108 -15.57 4.44 -8.76
C MET A 108 -15.11 3.62 -9.97
N LEU A 109 -15.76 2.47 -10.24
CA LEU A 109 -15.51 1.69 -11.45
C LEU A 109 -15.91 2.45 -12.72
N ALA A 110 -17.06 3.14 -12.70
CA ALA A 110 -17.51 3.94 -13.82
C ALA A 110 -16.53 5.09 -14.10
N ALA A 111 -16.03 5.77 -13.06
CA ALA A 111 -15.02 6.82 -13.22
C ALA A 111 -13.71 6.30 -13.83
N ALA A 112 -13.22 5.15 -13.34
CA ALA A 112 -12.03 4.51 -13.89
C ALA A 112 -12.23 4.07 -15.35
N CYS A 113 -13.37 3.42 -15.64
CA CYS A 113 -13.73 2.97 -16.99
C CYS A 113 -13.84 4.16 -17.95
N LEU A 114 -14.49 5.24 -17.54
CA LEU A 114 -14.62 6.46 -18.34
C LEU A 114 -13.25 7.01 -18.76
N ILE A 115 -12.31 7.14 -17.83
CA ILE A 115 -10.97 7.63 -18.14
C ILE A 115 -10.21 6.68 -19.05
N VAL A 116 -10.31 5.36 -18.84
CA VAL A 116 -9.72 4.37 -19.75
C VAL A 116 -10.31 4.48 -21.15
N CYS A 117 -11.63 4.53 -21.30
CA CYS A 117 -12.30 4.69 -22.60
C CYS A 117 -11.92 6.00 -23.28
N LEU A 118 -11.94 7.13 -22.56
CA LEU A 118 -11.53 8.43 -23.10
C LEU A 118 -10.09 8.39 -23.61
N ARG A 119 -9.20 7.75 -22.84
CA ARG A 119 -7.80 7.61 -23.23
C ARG A 119 -7.65 6.78 -24.49
N LEU A 120 -8.32 5.63 -24.57
CA LEU A 120 -8.31 4.76 -25.75
C LEU A 120 -8.92 5.43 -26.99
N SER A 121 -9.88 6.35 -26.80
CA SER A 121 -10.50 7.08 -27.91
C SER A 121 -9.69 8.30 -28.38
N LEU A 122 -8.97 8.96 -27.47
CA LEU A 122 -8.29 10.24 -27.75
C LEU A 122 -6.80 10.07 -28.02
N LEU A 123 -6.16 9.04 -27.47
CA LEU A 123 -4.74 8.80 -27.64
C LEU A 123 -4.51 7.59 -28.56
N PRO A 124 -3.51 7.66 -29.45
CA PRO A 124 -3.11 6.50 -30.22
C PRO A 124 -2.62 5.40 -29.28
N LEU A 125 -2.97 4.15 -29.60
CA LEU A 125 -2.52 2.96 -28.88
C LEU A 125 -1.02 2.67 -29.09
N GLU A 126 -0.43 3.28 -30.11
CA GLU A 126 0.99 3.17 -30.36
C GLU A 126 1.77 3.96 -29.30
N PRO A 127 2.73 3.32 -28.61
CA PRO A 127 3.54 4.01 -27.62
C PRO A 127 4.35 5.10 -28.32
N SER A 128 4.20 6.34 -27.85
CA SER A 128 5.01 7.45 -28.29
C SER A 128 6.50 7.16 -28.08
N ARG A 129 7.39 7.82 -28.83
CA ARG A 129 8.85 7.69 -28.64
C ARG A 129 9.28 7.94 -27.19
N TYR A 130 8.60 8.86 -26.50
CA TYR A 130 8.80 9.12 -25.08
C TYR A 130 8.40 7.90 -24.21
N GLN A 131 7.24 7.30 -24.46
CA GLN A 131 6.81 6.08 -23.75
C GLN A 131 7.72 4.88 -24.05
N GLN A 132 8.22 4.76 -25.27
CA GLN A 132 9.20 3.72 -25.63
C GLN A 132 10.52 3.90 -24.86
N GLN A 133 10.95 5.14 -24.59
CA GLN A 133 12.10 5.43 -23.72
C GLN A 133 11.81 5.13 -22.24
N GLN A 134 10.54 5.20 -21.82
CA GLN A 134 10.12 4.88 -20.46
C GLN A 134 9.89 3.37 -20.22
N LEU A 135 9.72 2.56 -21.27
CA LEU A 135 9.61 1.12 -21.13
C LEU A 135 10.99 0.51 -20.99
N ARG A 136 11.15 -0.44 -20.06
CA ARG A 136 12.42 -1.16 -19.93
C ARG A 136 12.63 -2.07 -21.15
N SER A 137 13.85 -2.09 -21.68
CA SER A 137 14.23 -2.93 -22.83
C SER A 137 14.31 -4.43 -22.49
N SER A 138 14.44 -4.78 -21.21
CA SER A 138 14.41 -6.14 -20.69
C SER A 138 13.60 -6.23 -19.40
N LEU A 139 12.80 -7.29 -19.28
CA LEU A 139 11.98 -7.57 -18.10
C LEU A 139 12.62 -8.57 -17.12
N VAL A 140 13.74 -9.21 -17.48
CA VAL A 140 14.35 -10.27 -16.65
C VAL A 140 14.85 -9.73 -15.30
N GLY A 141 15.69 -8.68 -15.33
CA GLY A 141 16.14 -8.01 -14.10
C GLY A 141 14.99 -7.41 -13.28
N PRO A 142 14.08 -6.63 -13.88
CA PRO A 142 12.95 -6.04 -13.17
C PRO A 142 12.01 -7.06 -12.53
N LEU A 143 11.76 -8.20 -13.18
CA LEU A 143 10.97 -9.29 -12.59
C LEU A 143 11.70 -9.88 -11.39
N TRP A 144 13.02 -10.03 -11.46
CA TRP A 144 13.84 -10.46 -10.32
C TRP A 144 13.77 -9.47 -9.15
N ASP A 145 13.85 -8.16 -9.44
CA ASP A 145 13.69 -7.10 -8.44
C ASP A 145 12.29 -7.14 -7.79
N TYR A 146 11.25 -7.35 -8.60
CA TYR A 146 9.87 -7.49 -8.12
C TYR A 146 9.70 -8.71 -7.20
N PHE A 147 10.24 -9.86 -7.60
CA PHE A 147 10.17 -11.08 -6.79
C PHE A 147 11.01 -10.99 -5.54
N SER A 148 12.18 -10.36 -5.57
CA SER A 148 13.01 -10.14 -4.39
C SER A 148 12.39 -9.15 -3.41
N GLU A 149 11.61 -8.17 -3.88
CA GLU A 149 10.85 -7.29 -2.99
C GLU A 149 9.66 -7.98 -2.32
N LEU A 150 8.97 -8.88 -3.02
CA LEU A 150 7.87 -9.68 -2.44
C LEU A 150 8.36 -10.84 -1.58
N PHE A 151 9.47 -11.46 -1.98
CA PHE A 151 10.10 -12.61 -1.35
C PHE A 151 11.58 -12.30 -1.15
N PRO A 152 11.94 -11.56 -0.07
CA PRO A 152 13.32 -11.14 0.23
C PRO A 152 14.39 -12.23 0.08
N PRO A 153 14.16 -13.50 0.47
CA PRO A 153 15.17 -14.55 0.31
C PRO A 153 15.59 -14.83 -1.14
N VAL A 154 14.77 -14.46 -2.13
CA VAL A 154 15.11 -14.62 -3.55
C VAL A 154 16.28 -13.71 -3.93
N GLY A 155 16.34 -12.49 -3.38
CA GLY A 155 17.45 -11.55 -3.63
C GLY A 155 18.79 -12.07 -3.09
N ASP A 156 18.75 -12.77 -1.97
CA ASP A 156 19.93 -13.33 -1.30
C ASP A 156 20.34 -14.70 -1.85
N TRP A 157 19.64 -15.24 -2.86
CA TRP A 157 19.90 -16.60 -3.34
C TRP A 157 21.34 -16.80 -3.81
N ASN A 158 21.85 -15.89 -4.65
CA ASN A 158 23.22 -15.94 -5.14
C ASN A 158 24.23 -15.71 -4.01
N TYR A 159 23.88 -14.88 -3.02
CA TYR A 159 24.72 -14.65 -1.85
C TYR A 159 24.90 -15.95 -1.06
N TRP A 160 23.82 -16.67 -0.78
CA TRP A 160 23.88 -17.92 -0.01
C TRP A 160 24.66 -19.03 -0.72
N GLN A 161 24.60 -19.12 -2.05
CA GLN A 161 25.43 -20.06 -2.81
C GLN A 161 26.94 -19.86 -2.55
N ILE A 162 27.37 -18.61 -2.39
CA ILE A 162 28.77 -18.25 -2.13
C ILE A 162 29.09 -18.36 -0.63
N ALA A 163 28.24 -17.80 0.25
CA ALA A 163 28.45 -17.79 1.69
C ALA A 163 28.51 -19.20 2.29
N LEU A 164 27.69 -20.14 1.80
CA LEU A 164 27.70 -21.53 2.27
C LEU A 164 28.93 -22.31 1.81
N SER A 165 29.51 -21.95 0.66
CA SER A 165 30.68 -22.64 0.11
C SER A 165 32.02 -22.10 0.63
N GLN A 166 32.03 -20.92 1.25
CA GLN A 166 33.24 -20.28 1.79
C GLN A 166 33.14 -20.06 3.31
N PRO A 167 33.69 -20.97 4.13
CA PRO A 167 33.63 -20.88 5.59
C PRO A 167 34.26 -19.60 6.17
N SER A 168 35.23 -19.01 5.48
CA SER A 168 35.87 -17.75 5.88
C SER A 168 34.90 -16.56 5.92
N LEU A 169 33.81 -16.60 5.14
CA LEU A 169 32.83 -15.52 5.13
C LEU A 169 32.07 -15.41 6.45
N TRP A 170 31.84 -16.54 7.14
CA TRP A 170 31.12 -16.60 8.42
C TRP A 170 31.80 -15.90 9.59
N LEU A 171 33.06 -15.49 9.42
CA LEU A 171 33.79 -14.67 10.38
C LEU A 171 33.40 -13.18 10.30
N PHE A 172 32.81 -12.75 9.19
CA PHE A 172 32.35 -11.38 9.00
C PHE A 172 30.90 -11.22 9.48
N LYS A 173 30.49 -9.97 9.74
CA LYS A 173 29.13 -9.63 10.20
C LYS A 173 28.05 -9.96 9.17
N GLU A 174 28.37 -9.79 7.89
CA GLU A 174 27.39 -9.79 6.80
C GLU A 174 26.58 -11.09 6.69
N PRO A 175 27.16 -12.32 6.77
CA PRO A 175 26.36 -13.54 6.76
C PRO A 175 25.42 -13.68 7.96
N TRP A 176 25.80 -13.14 9.12
CA TRP A 176 24.95 -13.14 10.30
C TRP A 176 23.78 -12.18 10.14
N ASP A 177 23.99 -11.00 9.54
CA ASP A 177 22.92 -10.06 9.22
C ASP A 177 21.90 -10.69 8.27
N HIS A 178 22.36 -11.33 7.17
CA HIS A 178 21.50 -12.05 6.24
C HIS A 178 20.77 -13.24 6.90
N LEU A 179 21.44 -13.99 7.78
CA LEU A 179 20.82 -15.09 8.51
C LEU A 179 19.71 -14.59 9.45
N MET A 180 19.96 -13.52 10.19
CA MET A 180 18.97 -12.91 11.08
C MET A 180 17.77 -12.38 10.28
N MET A 181 18.00 -11.80 9.10
CA MET A 181 16.91 -11.42 8.20
C MET A 181 16.08 -12.62 7.73
N LEU A 182 16.72 -13.75 7.40
CA LEU A 182 16.02 -14.97 7.00
C LEU A 182 15.14 -15.51 8.14
N LEU A 183 15.67 -15.54 9.37
CA LEU A 183 14.93 -15.95 10.56
C LEU A 183 13.74 -15.01 10.85
N ALA A 184 13.95 -13.71 10.75
CA ALA A 184 12.88 -12.73 10.88
C ALA A 184 11.80 -12.91 9.80
N TYR A 185 12.20 -13.22 8.57
CA TYR A 185 11.29 -13.51 7.47
C TYR A 185 10.45 -14.78 7.72
N ILE A 186 11.02 -15.82 8.33
CA ILE A 186 10.23 -17.00 8.78
C ILE A 186 9.17 -16.58 9.79
N GLY A 187 9.50 -15.69 10.73
CA GLY A 187 8.53 -15.08 11.65
C GLY A 187 7.39 -14.36 10.93
N VAL A 188 7.71 -13.61 9.86
CA VAL A 188 6.73 -12.95 8.99
C VAL A 188 5.83 -13.97 8.29
N LEU A 189 6.38 -15.09 7.78
CA LEU A 189 5.58 -16.16 7.17
C LEU A 189 4.62 -16.80 8.17
N VAL A 190 5.09 -17.09 9.39
CA VAL A 190 4.24 -17.64 10.47
C VAL A 190 3.13 -16.65 10.83
N ALA A 191 3.46 -15.37 10.97
CA ALA A 191 2.47 -14.32 11.19
C ALA A 191 1.47 -14.24 10.04
N LEU A 192 1.93 -14.30 8.79
CA LEU A 192 1.07 -14.28 7.61
C LEU A 192 0.12 -15.48 7.55
N LEU A 193 0.56 -16.67 7.97
CA LEU A 193 -0.30 -17.85 8.06
C LEU A 193 -1.38 -17.70 9.14
N GLN A 194 -1.00 -17.22 10.33
CA GLN A 194 -1.92 -17.03 11.45
C GLN A 194 -2.91 -15.89 11.21
N TRP A 195 -2.46 -14.79 10.58
CA TRP A 195 -3.21 -13.54 10.41
C TRP A 195 -3.48 -13.23 8.93
N ARG A 196 -3.66 -14.29 8.14
CA ARG A 196 -3.79 -14.27 6.68
C ARG A 196 -4.78 -13.27 6.12
N LYS A 197 -5.84 -12.91 6.85
CA LYS A 197 -6.84 -11.94 6.36
C LYS A 197 -6.33 -10.51 6.36
N ILE A 198 -5.51 -10.14 7.36
CA ILE A 198 -4.99 -8.77 7.52
C ILE A 198 -3.72 -8.61 6.69
N LEU A 199 -2.84 -9.61 6.78
CA LEU A 199 -1.51 -9.53 6.20
C LEU A 199 -1.48 -9.88 4.70
N SER A 200 -2.49 -10.59 4.17
CA SER A 200 -2.61 -10.78 2.71
C SER A 200 -3.01 -9.49 2.00
N ALA A 201 -3.87 -8.65 2.60
CA ALA A 201 -4.19 -7.34 2.05
C ALA A 201 -2.93 -6.46 1.99
N ALA A 202 -2.07 -6.57 3.01
CA ALA A 202 -0.79 -5.90 3.04
C ALA A 202 0.16 -6.36 1.92
N LEU A 203 0.31 -7.68 1.74
CA LEU A 203 1.11 -8.25 0.67
C LEU A 203 0.56 -7.88 -0.71
N LEU A 204 -0.75 -7.91 -0.88
CA LEU A 204 -1.43 -7.56 -2.13
C LEU A 204 -1.21 -6.08 -2.47
N TRP A 205 -1.30 -5.18 -1.48
CA TRP A 205 -0.98 -3.77 -1.66
C TRP A 205 0.47 -3.59 -2.14
N GLN A 206 1.42 -4.25 -1.49
CA GLN A 206 2.83 -4.19 -1.89
C GLN A 206 3.02 -4.70 -3.33
N ALA A 207 2.39 -5.84 -3.69
CA ALA A 207 2.45 -6.40 -5.03
C ALA A 207 1.90 -5.44 -6.09
N ILE A 208 0.71 -4.86 -5.86
CA ILE A 208 0.07 -3.95 -6.82
C ILE A 208 0.86 -2.65 -6.97
N THR A 209 1.35 -2.08 -5.87
CA THR A 209 2.03 -0.77 -5.89
C THR A 209 3.44 -0.84 -6.45
N PHE A 210 4.11 -2.00 -6.35
CA PHE A 210 5.44 -2.21 -6.92
C PHE A 210 5.39 -2.62 -8.40
N LEU A 211 4.25 -3.15 -8.86
CA LEU A 211 4.06 -3.62 -10.24
C LEU A 211 4.47 -2.61 -11.33
N PRO A 212 4.14 -1.30 -11.23
CA PRO A 212 4.57 -0.32 -12.23
C PRO A 212 6.09 -0.21 -12.35
N MET A 213 6.84 -0.39 -11.26
CA MET A 213 8.30 -0.31 -11.27
C MET A 213 8.97 -1.47 -12.00
N THR A 214 8.26 -2.59 -12.14
CA THR A 214 8.71 -3.76 -12.91
C THR A 214 8.72 -3.47 -14.41
N PHE A 215 7.75 -2.71 -14.90
CA PHE A 215 7.54 -2.50 -16.35
C PHE A 215 8.08 -1.16 -16.85
N LEU A 216 8.13 -0.15 -15.97
CA LEU A 216 8.57 1.19 -16.31
C LEU A 216 10.02 1.42 -15.87
N HIS A 217 10.71 2.33 -16.55
CA HIS A 217 12.02 2.80 -16.16
C HIS A 217 11.97 3.28 -14.70
N PRO A 218 12.97 2.98 -13.86
CA PRO A 218 12.98 3.39 -12.47
C PRO A 218 12.95 4.92 -12.40
N PHE A 219 11.79 5.47 -12.07
CA PHE A 219 11.65 6.84 -11.62
C PHE A 219 11.31 6.81 -10.14
N GLU A 220 11.96 7.66 -9.36
CA GLU A 220 11.83 7.72 -7.91
C GLU A 220 10.38 7.88 -7.44
N HIS A 221 9.54 8.58 -8.21
CA HIS A 221 8.15 8.82 -7.80
C HIS A 221 7.27 7.56 -7.75
N TYR A 222 7.67 6.45 -8.38
CA TYR A 222 6.97 5.18 -8.25
C TYR A 222 7.25 4.48 -6.91
N THR A 223 8.30 4.85 -6.17
CA THR A 223 8.61 4.23 -4.86
C THR A 223 7.73 4.78 -3.73
N TYR A 224 7.12 5.96 -3.90
CA TYR A 224 6.33 6.62 -2.86
C TYR A 224 5.11 5.82 -2.40
N LEU A 225 4.35 5.23 -3.34
CA LEU A 225 3.13 4.51 -3.02
C LEU A 225 3.43 3.18 -2.26
N PRO A 226 4.43 2.38 -2.68
CA PRO A 226 4.93 1.27 -1.87
C PRO A 226 5.49 1.73 -0.51
N GLN A 227 6.27 2.81 -0.45
CA GLN A 227 6.86 3.31 0.80
C GLN A 227 5.78 3.78 1.80
N LEU A 228 4.75 4.48 1.32
CA LEU A 228 3.59 4.87 2.12
C LEU A 228 2.87 3.64 2.65
N GLY A 229 2.66 2.62 1.80
CA GLY A 229 2.13 1.32 2.20
C GLY A 229 2.91 0.64 3.31
N LYS A 230 4.23 0.50 3.11
CA LYS A 230 5.15 -0.04 4.12
C LYS A 230 5.02 0.74 5.43
N ALA A 231 5.11 2.07 5.40
CA ALA A 231 5.03 2.91 6.59
C ALA A 231 3.67 2.82 7.32
N THR A 232 2.55 2.84 6.58
CA THR A 232 1.21 2.71 7.18
C THR A 232 0.99 1.34 7.80
N MET A 233 1.53 0.28 7.20
CA MET A 233 1.49 -1.06 7.78
C MET A 233 2.36 -1.16 9.03
N ASP A 234 3.57 -0.60 9.00
CA ASP A 234 4.47 -0.60 10.15
C ASP A 234 3.81 0.09 11.36
N VAL A 235 3.25 1.30 11.15
CA VAL A 235 2.52 2.04 12.19
C VAL A 235 1.26 1.28 12.61
N GLY A 236 0.50 0.74 11.65
CA GLY A 236 -0.73 -0.01 11.92
C GLY A 236 -0.48 -1.27 12.76
N LEU A 237 0.58 -2.02 12.44
CA LEU A 237 1.00 -3.22 13.18
C LEU A 237 1.50 -2.87 14.58
N LEU A 238 2.24 -1.77 14.74
CA LEU A 238 2.66 -1.28 16.05
C LEU A 238 1.45 -0.90 16.91
N LEU A 239 0.53 -0.10 16.38
CA LEU A 239 -0.70 0.27 17.09
C LEU A 239 -1.57 -0.94 17.43
N TRP A 240 -1.68 -1.87 16.49
CA TRP A 240 -2.43 -3.11 16.68
C TRP A 240 -1.78 -4.02 17.73
N ALA A 241 -0.45 -4.14 17.73
CA ALA A 241 0.30 -4.90 18.74
C ALA A 241 0.17 -4.25 20.12
N VAL A 242 0.26 -2.92 20.23
CA VAL A 242 -0.01 -2.19 21.47
C VAL A 242 -1.45 -2.40 21.93
N TRP A 243 -2.44 -2.38 21.04
CA TRP A 243 -3.82 -2.63 21.43
C TRP A 243 -4.07 -4.09 21.86
N ARG A 244 -3.44 -5.06 21.19
CA ARG A 244 -3.65 -6.50 21.42
C ARG A 244 -2.85 -7.04 22.60
N PHE A 245 -1.62 -6.55 22.78
CA PHE A 245 -0.63 -7.06 23.73
C PHE A 245 -0.13 -5.99 24.71
N GLY A 246 -0.40 -4.70 24.45
CA GLY A 246 -0.10 -3.62 25.38
C GLY A 246 -1.03 -3.68 26.58
N LEU A 247 -0.47 -4.26 27.64
CA LEU A 247 -0.70 -3.97 29.05
C LEU A 247 -2.11 -3.40 29.34
N SER A 248 -3.06 -4.31 29.56
CA SER A 248 -4.08 -4.02 30.57
C SER A 248 -3.31 -3.54 31.80
N PRO A 249 -3.52 -2.30 32.29
CA PRO A 249 -3.01 -1.96 33.60
C PRO A 249 -3.65 -2.99 34.51
N SER A 250 -2.85 -3.96 34.96
CA SER A 250 -3.27 -4.90 35.98
C SER A 250 -3.89 -4.04 37.06
N SER A 251 -5.20 -4.25 37.26
CA SER A 251 -5.93 -3.69 38.38
C SER A 251 -5.24 -4.17 39.66
N ASP A 252 -4.21 -3.44 40.07
CA ASP A 252 -3.45 -3.62 41.31
C ASP A 252 -4.29 -3.06 42.49
N LYS A 253 -5.61 -3.26 42.42
CA LYS A 253 -6.57 -2.94 43.48
C LYS A 253 -6.87 -4.12 44.40
N ASP A 254 -6.44 -5.33 44.05
CA ASP A 254 -6.65 -6.52 44.88
C ASP A 254 -5.44 -6.93 45.74
N ARG A 255 -4.32 -6.17 45.70
CA ARG A 255 -3.09 -6.51 46.44
C ARG A 255 -2.96 -5.87 47.83
N TYR A 256 -3.94 -5.06 48.25
CA TYR A 256 -3.99 -4.42 49.58
C TYR A 256 -5.35 -4.59 50.27
N ARG A 257 -5.91 -5.80 50.21
CA ARG A 257 -6.95 -6.23 51.16
C ARG A 257 -6.38 -7.37 52.01
N VAL A 258 -5.63 -7.00 53.05
CA VAL A 258 -5.45 -7.78 54.27
C VAL A 258 -5.66 -6.82 55.43
#